data_AF-A0A0D0CK32-F1
#
_entry.id   AF-A0A0D0CK32-F1
#
_cell.length_a   1.000
_cell.length_b   1.000
_cell.length_c   1.000
_cell.angle_alpha   90.00
_cell.angle_beta   90.00
_cell.angle_gamma   90.00
#
_symmetry.space_group_name_H-M   'P 1'
#
loop_
_entity.id
_entity.type
_entity.pdbx_description
1 polymer ?
#
loop_
_entity_poly.entity_id
_entity_poly.type
_entity_poly.pdbx_seq_one_letter_code
_entity_poly.pdbx_strand_id
1 'polypeptide(L)'
;MILLNYPPKVEGNKAIKSFFYAMDAISSSIEDLTALANLQFTNLKILQGHLIELQGLIYRENLAISAAKLKLSSRAWTKVGENCNALKKLDHHLELLIPLTDHHKLVHEQVIFTLLALQGVVEDLGEVISQVLEPNVVNGQIPVEILAKGVKLTLNRMSWRVSL
;
A
#
# COMPACT_ATOMS: atom_id res chain seq x y z
N MET A 1 -27.62 -54.89 20.41
CA MET A 1 -26.54 -54.03 20.94
C MET A 1 -25.58 -53.76 19.79
N ILE A 2 -25.79 -52.66 19.06
CA ILE A 2 -25.01 -52.35 17.85
C ILE A 2 -23.87 -51.44 18.30
N LEU A 3 -22.64 -51.96 18.22
CA LEU A 3 -21.43 -51.20 18.49
C LEU A 3 -21.31 -50.10 17.43
N LEU A 4 -21.45 -48.85 17.87
CA LEU A 4 -21.21 -47.65 17.09
C LEU A 4 -19.74 -47.68 16.63
N ASN A 5 -19.52 -47.93 15.35
CA ASN A 5 -18.20 -47.98 14.75
C ASN A 5 -17.69 -46.53 14.61
N TYR A 6 -16.88 -46.09 15.57
CA TYR A 6 -16.21 -44.77 15.53
C TYR A 6 -15.00 -44.86 14.59
N PRO A 7 -14.84 -43.98 13.59
CA PRO A 7 -13.72 -44.07 12.66
C PRO A 7 -12.37 -43.80 13.36
N PRO A 8 -11.26 -44.41 12.89
CA PRO A 8 -9.98 -44.39 13.57
C PRO A 8 -9.29 -43.01 13.50
N LYS A 9 -8.62 -42.66 14.61
CA LYS A 9 -7.95 -41.39 14.98
C LYS A 9 -6.77 -40.92 14.08
N VAL A 10 -6.84 -41.07 12.76
CA VAL A 10 -5.68 -40.84 11.86
C VAL A 10 -5.68 -39.43 11.22
N GLU A 11 -6.77 -38.66 11.32
CA GLU A 11 -6.95 -37.40 10.57
C GLU A 11 -6.34 -36.15 11.24
N GLY A 12 -6.19 -36.13 12.57
CA GLY A 12 -5.76 -34.93 13.31
C GLY A 12 -4.34 -34.45 12.95
N ASN A 13 -3.40 -35.38 12.79
CA ASN A 13 -2.01 -35.05 12.44
C ASN A 13 -1.86 -34.53 11.00
N LYS A 14 -2.71 -35.01 10.07
CA LYS A 14 -2.69 -34.53 8.69
C LYS A 14 -3.29 -33.12 8.58
N ALA A 15 -4.40 -32.86 9.30
CA ALA A 15 -5.02 -31.55 9.35
C ALA A 15 -4.08 -30.49 9.97
N ILE A 16 -3.41 -30.82 11.07
CA ILE A 16 -2.42 -29.93 11.71
C ILE A 16 -1.26 -29.64 10.75
N LYS A 17 -0.69 -30.66 10.10
CA LYS A 17 0.36 -30.46 9.11
C LYS A 17 -0.09 -29.57 7.95
N SER A 18 -1.27 -29.83 7.38
CA SER A 18 -1.83 -29.01 6.32
C SER A 18 -2.08 -27.56 6.75
N PHE A 19 -2.50 -27.34 8.00
CA PHE A 19 -2.62 -26.00 8.56
C PHE A 19 -1.26 -25.30 8.62
N PHE A 20 -0.23 -25.93 9.20
CA PHE A 20 1.11 -25.34 9.23
C PHE A 20 1.68 -25.06 7.83
N TYR A 21 1.48 -25.96 6.87
CA TYR A 21 1.88 -25.71 5.48
C TYR A 21 1.16 -24.52 4.86
N ALA A 22 -0.15 -24.38 5.10
CA ALA A 22 -0.92 -23.23 4.59
C ALA A 22 -0.47 -21.92 5.26
N MET A 23 -0.20 -21.94 6.56
CA MET A 23 0.28 -20.79 7.32
C MET A 23 1.67 -20.34 6.87
N ASP A 24 2.58 -21.30 6.64
CA ASP A 24 3.93 -21.02 6.12
C ASP A 24 3.87 -20.41 4.71
N ALA A 25 3.01 -20.95 3.84
CA ALA A 25 2.78 -20.40 2.51
C ALA A 25 2.18 -18.98 2.54
N ILE A 26 1.25 -18.71 3.46
CA ILE A 26 0.67 -17.37 3.66
C ILE A 26 1.72 -16.40 4.21
N SER A 27 2.52 -16.82 5.19
CA SER A 27 3.60 -16.00 5.76
C SER A 27 4.60 -15.60 4.68
N SER A 28 5.09 -16.57 3.90
CA SER A 28 5.99 -16.32 2.77
C SER A 28 5.37 -15.37 1.74
N SER A 29 4.08 -15.54 1.42
CA SER A 29 3.39 -14.63 0.49
C SER A 29 3.28 -13.21 1.04
N ILE A 30 3.08 -13.04 2.35
CA ILE A 30 3.03 -11.72 2.99
C ILE A 30 4.41 -11.08 3.02
N GLU A 31 5.47 -11.84 3.25
CA GLU A 31 6.85 -11.35 3.18
C GLU A 31 7.17 -10.82 1.77
N ASP A 32 6.83 -11.58 0.73
CA ASP A 32 7.01 -11.17 -0.66
C ASP A 32 6.21 -9.90 -0.99
N LEU A 33 4.94 -9.84 -0.59
CA LEU A 33 4.09 -8.65 -0.78
C LEU A 33 4.61 -7.44 -0.01
N THR A 34 5.15 -7.65 1.19
CA THR A 34 5.75 -6.60 2.01
C THR A 34 7.03 -6.06 1.36
N ALA A 35 7.88 -6.94 0.82
CA ALA A 35 9.08 -6.56 0.08
C ALA A 35 8.72 -5.74 -1.17
N LEU A 36 7.73 -6.20 -1.94
CA LEU A 36 7.24 -5.48 -3.12
C LEU A 36 6.67 -4.10 -2.75
N ALA A 37 5.84 -4.03 -1.71
CA ALA A 37 5.24 -2.78 -1.25
C ALA A 37 6.30 -1.78 -0.73
N ASN A 38 7.35 -2.24 -0.04
CA ASN A 38 8.47 -1.40 0.39
C ASN A 38 9.31 -0.86 -0.78
N LEU A 39 9.52 -1.68 -1.82
CA LEU A 39 10.17 -1.24 -3.04
C LEU A 39 9.35 -0.14 -3.73
N GLN A 40 8.04 -0.36 -3.90
CA GLN A 40 7.12 0.62 -4.46
C GLN A 40 7.07 1.89 -3.61
N PHE A 41 7.05 1.77 -2.29
CA PHE A 41 7.09 2.90 -1.36
C PHE A 41 8.32 3.78 -1.58
N THR A 42 9.50 3.16 -1.69
CA THR A 42 10.75 3.86 -1.96
C THR A 42 10.71 4.60 -3.30
N ASN A 43 10.25 3.93 -4.35
CA ASN A 43 10.14 4.51 -5.70
C ASN A 43 9.18 5.71 -5.73
N LEU A 44 8.03 5.58 -5.07
CA LEU A 44 7.08 6.68 -4.92
C LEU A 44 7.73 7.84 -4.15
N LYS A 45 8.41 7.59 -3.03
CA LYS A 45 9.07 8.65 -2.27
C LYS A 45 10.09 9.44 -3.12
N ILE A 46 10.87 8.76 -3.95
CA ILE A 46 11.82 9.41 -4.88
C ILE A 46 11.05 10.27 -5.90
N LEU A 47 10.01 9.72 -6.52
CA LEU A 47 9.20 10.44 -7.50
C LEU A 47 8.53 11.69 -6.90
N GLN A 48 8.01 11.59 -5.68
CA GLN A 48 7.46 12.74 -4.95
C GLN A 48 8.51 13.84 -4.76
N GLY A 49 9.74 13.47 -4.41
CA GLY A 49 10.86 14.40 -4.27
C GLY A 49 11.13 15.15 -5.57
N HIS A 50 11.24 14.42 -6.69
CA HIS A 50 11.45 15.02 -8.01
C HIS A 50 10.30 15.96 -8.42
N LEU A 51 9.04 15.60 -8.14
CA LEU A 51 7.89 16.46 -8.45
C LEU A 51 7.92 17.78 -7.67
N ILE A 52 8.28 17.73 -6.38
CA ILE A 52 8.42 18.93 -5.53
C ILE A 52 9.56 19.81 -6.04
N GLU A 53 10.71 19.22 -6.36
CA GLU A 53 11.85 19.96 -6.90
C GLU A 53 11.51 20.65 -8.23
N LEU A 54 10.85 19.92 -9.13
CA LEU A 54 10.45 20.43 -10.44
C LEU A 54 9.44 21.58 -10.29
N GLN A 55 8.46 21.45 -9.39
CA GLN A 55 7.52 22.53 -9.09
C GLN A 55 8.25 23.77 -8.53
N GLY A 56 9.23 23.58 -7.65
CA GLY A 56 10.05 24.66 -7.10
C GLY A 56 10.91 25.36 -8.16
N LEU A 57 11.49 24.60 -9.09
CA LEU A 57 12.25 25.14 -10.23
C LEU A 57 11.36 25.99 -11.15
N ILE A 58 10.21 25.46 -11.57
CA ILE A 58 9.29 26.19 -12.45
C ILE A 58 8.80 27.47 -11.76
N TYR A 59 8.48 27.43 -10.47
CA TYR A 59 8.05 28.62 -9.72
C TYR A 59 9.12 29.71 -9.72
N ARG A 60 10.39 29.34 -9.45
CA ARG A 60 11.53 30.28 -9.48
C ARG A 60 11.78 30.85 -10.88
N GLU A 61 11.71 30.02 -11.91
CA GLU A 61 11.85 30.47 -13.30
C GLU A 61 10.73 31.43 -13.69
N ASN A 62 9.49 31.15 -13.32
CA ASN A 62 8.35 32.03 -13.60
C ASN A 62 8.51 33.39 -12.93
N LEU A 63 8.96 33.43 -11.67
CA LEU A 63 9.29 34.69 -10.98
C LEU A 63 10.40 35.46 -11.69
N ALA A 64 11.47 34.78 -12.11
CA ALA A 64 12.60 35.41 -12.82
C ALA A 64 12.17 35.97 -14.18
N ILE A 65 11.39 35.22 -14.96
CA ILE A 65 10.84 35.63 -16.25
C ILE A 65 9.89 36.82 -16.06
N SER A 66 9.01 36.77 -15.05
CA SER A 66 8.07 37.85 -14.74
C SER A 66 8.80 39.14 -14.34
N ALA A 67 9.86 39.04 -13.53
CA ALA A 67 10.69 40.18 -13.16
C ALA A 67 11.47 40.76 -14.35
N ALA A 68 12.02 39.90 -15.21
CA ALA A 68 12.68 40.32 -16.45
C ALA A 68 11.68 41.00 -17.42
N LYS A 69 10.45 40.48 -17.50
CA LYS A 69 9.36 41.04 -18.28
C LYS A 69 8.95 42.42 -17.78
N LEU A 70 8.80 42.61 -16.46
CA LEU A 70 8.54 43.92 -15.85
C LEU A 70 9.61 44.96 -16.19
N LYS A 71 10.89 44.55 -16.19
CA LYS A 71 12.03 45.39 -16.60
C LYS A 71 12.07 45.67 -18.10
N LEU A 72 11.61 44.75 -18.94
CA LEU A 72 11.53 44.93 -20.40
C LEU A 72 10.25 45.68 -20.81
N SER A 73 9.16 45.54 -20.06
CA SER A 73 7.87 46.17 -20.33
C SER A 73 7.84 47.64 -20.00
N SER A 74 8.62 48.07 -19.01
CA SER A 74 8.92 49.49 -18.83
C SER A 74 9.69 50.09 -20.02
N ARG A 75 10.22 49.27 -20.94
CA ARG A 75 11.09 49.68 -22.05
C ARG A 75 10.52 49.49 -23.46
N ALA A 76 9.58 48.56 -23.72
CA ALA A 76 9.29 48.14 -25.11
C ALA A 76 7.88 47.60 -25.44
N TRP A 77 6.85 47.85 -24.61
CA TRP A 77 5.53 47.21 -24.79
C TRP A 77 4.62 47.80 -25.89
N THR A 78 5.02 47.68 -27.16
CA THR A 78 4.07 47.88 -28.27
C THR A 78 4.05 46.77 -29.33
N LYS A 79 4.86 45.69 -29.24
CA LYS A 79 4.96 44.78 -30.40
C LYS A 79 5.02 43.26 -30.23
N VAL A 80 5.02 42.67 -29.03
CA VAL A 80 5.40 41.23 -28.90
C VAL A 80 4.32 40.38 -28.23
N GLY A 81 3.39 39.87 -29.05
CA GLY A 81 2.36 38.90 -28.63
C GLY A 81 2.87 37.46 -28.47
N GLU A 82 4.01 37.09 -29.08
CA GLU A 82 4.53 35.71 -29.04
C GLU A 82 5.00 35.25 -27.65
N ASN A 83 5.52 36.15 -26.82
CA ASN A 83 5.96 35.83 -25.45
C ASN A 83 4.79 35.49 -24.51
N CYS A 84 3.55 35.85 -24.84
CA CYS A 84 2.39 35.47 -24.03
C CYS A 84 2.02 33.99 -24.18
N ASN A 85 2.32 33.35 -25.33
CA ASN A 85 1.97 31.94 -25.54
C ASN A 85 2.90 30.98 -24.78
N ALA A 86 4.19 31.31 -24.70
CA ALA A 86 5.15 30.54 -23.90
C ALA A 86 4.82 30.56 -22.40
N LEU A 87 4.38 31.73 -21.88
CA LEU A 87 3.92 31.87 -20.51
C LEU A 87 2.67 31.04 -20.21
N LYS A 88 1.66 31.10 -21.08
CA LYS A 88 0.45 30.28 -20.96
C LYS A 88 0.76 28.78 -20.93
N LYS A 89 1.75 28.34 -21.72
CA LYS A 89 2.19 26.93 -21.73
C LYS A 89 2.84 26.54 -20.39
N LEU A 90 3.63 27.43 -19.80
CA LEU A 90 4.26 27.21 -18.49
C LEU A 90 3.22 27.15 -17.36
N ASP A 91 2.26 28.08 -17.35
CA ASP A 91 1.15 28.10 -16.39
C ASP A 91 0.33 26.81 -16.49
N HIS A 92 0.07 26.33 -17.71
CA HIS A 92 -0.60 25.05 -17.93
C HIS A 92 0.22 23.86 -17.39
N HIS A 93 1.54 23.85 -17.55
CA HIS A 93 2.38 22.80 -16.98
C HIS A 93 2.36 22.82 -15.44
N LEU A 94 2.30 23.99 -14.80
CA LEU A 94 2.12 24.12 -13.36
C LEU A 94 0.76 23.59 -12.90
N GLU A 95 -0.31 23.92 -13.63
CA GLU A 95 -1.65 23.41 -13.35
C GLU A 95 -1.73 21.88 -13.44
N LEU A 96 -0.93 21.24 -14.28
CA LEU A 96 -0.87 19.77 -14.39
C LEU A 96 -0.01 19.12 -13.30
N LEU A 97 1.04 19.79 -12.85
CA LEU A 97 1.95 19.25 -11.83
C LEU A 97 1.34 19.20 -10.43
N ILE A 98 0.46 20.15 -10.10
CA ILE A 98 -0.22 20.20 -8.79
C ILE A 98 -1.09 18.94 -8.57
N PRO A 99 -2.06 18.61 -9.44
CA PRO A 99 -2.86 17.40 -9.31
C PRO A 99 -2.02 16.12 -9.35
N LEU A 100 -0.93 16.08 -10.14
CA LEU A 100 -0.04 14.93 -10.19
C LEU A 100 0.67 14.71 -8.85
N THR A 101 1.14 15.80 -8.24
CA THR A 101 1.78 15.79 -6.92
C THR A 101 0.80 15.33 -5.84
N ASP A 102 -0.45 15.78 -5.89
CA ASP A 102 -1.47 15.40 -4.91
C ASP A 102 -1.98 13.97 -5.09
N HIS A 103 -2.17 13.53 -6.34
CA HIS A 103 -2.47 12.13 -6.64
C HIS A 103 -1.37 11.20 -6.15
N HIS A 104 -0.11 11.60 -6.34
CA HIS A 104 1.03 10.83 -5.88
C HIS A 104 1.08 10.69 -4.35
N LYS A 105 0.75 11.76 -3.59
CA LYS A 105 0.60 11.67 -2.12
C LYS A 105 -0.48 10.67 -1.73
N LEU A 106 -1.62 10.67 -2.40
CA LEU A 106 -2.72 9.74 -2.12
C LEU A 106 -2.30 8.29 -2.36
N VAL A 107 -1.61 8.01 -3.47
CA VAL A 107 -1.06 6.68 -3.75
C VAL A 107 -0.01 6.29 -2.70
N HIS A 108 0.82 7.22 -2.26
CA HIS A 108 1.82 7.00 -1.21
C HIS A 108 1.17 6.63 0.14
N GLU A 109 0.15 7.37 0.57
CA GLU A 109 -0.65 7.03 1.76
C GLU A 109 -1.29 5.65 1.63
N GLN A 110 -1.84 5.34 0.45
CA GLN A 110 -2.42 4.03 0.18
C GLN A 110 -1.41 2.90 0.36
N VAL A 111 -0.16 3.06 -0.08
CA VAL A 111 0.91 2.07 0.13
C VAL A 111 1.27 1.92 1.61
N ILE A 112 1.34 3.02 2.38
CA ILE A 112 1.56 2.97 3.84
C ILE A 112 0.46 2.15 4.52
N PHE A 113 -0.80 2.42 4.18
CA PHE A 113 -1.93 1.67 4.75
C PHE A 113 -1.88 0.19 4.41
N THR A 114 -1.49 -0.17 3.18
CA THR A 114 -1.33 -1.57 2.78
C THR A 114 -0.23 -2.25 3.58
N LEU A 115 0.91 -1.59 3.80
CA LEU A 115 2.00 -2.11 4.63
C LEU A 115 1.55 -2.36 6.08
N LEU A 116 0.83 -1.40 6.68
CA LEU A 116 0.28 -1.56 8.03
C LEU A 116 -0.74 -2.70 8.10
N ALA A 117 -1.58 -2.88 7.06
CA ALA A 117 -2.52 -3.98 6.98
C ALA A 117 -1.81 -5.33 6.90
N LEU A 118 -0.75 -5.46 6.09
CA LEU A 118 0.06 -6.67 5.98
C LEU A 118 0.73 -7.02 7.32
N GLN A 119 1.28 -6.04 8.03
CA GLN A 119 1.84 -6.24 9.37
C GLN A 119 0.80 -6.76 10.36
N GLY A 120 -0.39 -6.16 10.38
CA GLY A 120 -1.49 -6.63 11.23
C GLY A 120 -1.95 -8.05 10.91
N VAL A 121 -1.89 -8.46 9.63
CA VAL A 121 -2.18 -9.86 9.25
C VAL A 121 -1.13 -10.82 9.82
N VAL A 122 0.16 -10.47 9.79
CA VAL A 122 1.22 -11.31 10.38
C VAL A 122 1.04 -11.45 11.89
N GLU A 123 0.71 -10.37 12.59
CA GLU A 123 0.45 -10.38 14.03
C GLU A 123 -0.75 -11.29 14.38
N ASP A 124 -1.86 -11.15 13.66
CA ASP A 124 -3.07 -11.97 13.86
C ASP A 124 -2.76 -13.47 13.62
N LEU A 125 -1.96 -13.78 12.58
CA LEU A 125 -1.55 -15.16 12.29
C LEU A 125 -0.63 -15.72 13.40
N GLY A 126 0.26 -14.91 13.96
CA GLY A 126 1.09 -15.28 15.09
C GLY A 126 0.28 -15.62 16.35
N GLU A 127 -0.79 -14.86 16.62
CA GLU A 127 -1.72 -15.14 17.72
C GLU A 127 -2.44 -16.50 17.52
N VAL A 128 -2.92 -16.76 16.30
CA VAL A 128 -3.59 -18.02 15.96
C VAL A 128 -2.64 -19.21 16.08
N ILE A 129 -1.39 -19.07 15.61
CA ILE A 129 -0.37 -20.12 15.76
C ILE A 129 -0.10 -20.39 17.25
N SER A 130 0.02 -19.34 18.06
CA SER A 130 0.27 -19.46 19.49
C SER A 130 -0.86 -20.23 20.20
N GLN A 131 -2.11 -19.96 19.84
CA GLN A 131 -3.30 -20.67 20.35
C GLN A 131 -3.36 -22.14 19.91
N VAL A 132 -2.93 -22.44 18.68
CA VAL A 132 -2.87 -23.83 18.16
C VAL A 132 -1.76 -24.65 18.83
N LEU A 133 -0.70 -23.99 19.30
CA LEU A 133 0.42 -24.62 20.01
C LEU A 133 0.18 -24.80 21.52
N GLU A 134 -0.91 -24.25 22.09
CA GLU A 134 -1.22 -24.43 23.50
C GLU A 134 -1.46 -25.92 23.83
N PRO A 135 -0.88 -26.44 24.93
CA PRO A 135 -0.96 -27.87 25.28
C PRO A 135 -2.39 -28.36 25.60
N ASN A 136 -3.37 -27.45 25.66
CA ASN A 136 -4.78 -27.74 25.92
C ASN A 136 -5.61 -27.99 24.66
N VAL A 137 -5.01 -28.12 23.47
CA VAL A 137 -5.70 -28.63 22.27
C VAL A 137 -5.98 -30.12 22.46
N VAL A 138 -7.02 -30.40 23.24
CA VAL A 138 -7.50 -31.72 23.64
C VAL A 138 -7.54 -32.66 22.44
N ASN A 139 -6.77 -33.76 22.51
CA ASN A 139 -6.79 -34.88 21.56
C ASN A 139 -6.29 -34.60 20.12
N GLY A 140 -5.52 -33.55 19.86
CA GLY A 140 -4.95 -33.30 18.54
C GLY A 140 -6.00 -32.92 17.47
N GLN A 141 -7.15 -32.39 17.91
CA GLN A 141 -8.14 -31.74 17.07
C GLN A 141 -8.11 -30.25 17.36
N ILE A 142 -7.71 -29.46 16.35
CA ILE A 142 -7.85 -28.00 16.41
C ILE A 142 -9.36 -27.68 16.30
N PRO A 143 -9.95 -26.94 17.26
CA PRO A 143 -11.32 -26.46 17.14
C PRO A 143 -11.49 -25.65 15.86
N VAL A 144 -12.50 -25.98 15.06
CA VAL A 144 -12.81 -25.31 13.77
C VAL A 144 -13.04 -23.82 13.97
N GLU A 145 -13.48 -23.42 15.17
CA GLU A 145 -13.67 -22.05 15.60
C GLU A 145 -12.37 -21.23 15.55
N ILE A 146 -11.22 -21.83 15.87
CA ILE A 146 -9.90 -21.15 15.84
C ILE A 146 -9.47 -20.92 14.39
N LEU A 147 -9.64 -21.93 13.52
CA LEU A 147 -9.34 -21.83 12.09
C LEU A 147 -10.24 -20.80 11.40
N ALA A 148 -11.55 -20.82 11.67
CA ALA A 148 -12.51 -19.86 11.13
C ALA A 148 -12.24 -18.44 11.63
N LYS A 149 -11.80 -18.27 12.89
CA LYS A 149 -11.43 -16.97 13.44
C LYS A 149 -10.21 -16.37 12.73
N GLY A 150 -9.16 -17.16 12.49
CA GLY A 150 -7.98 -16.72 11.74
C GLY A 150 -8.30 -16.28 10.32
N VAL A 151 -9.09 -17.08 9.59
CA VAL A 151 -9.53 -16.72 8.21
C VAL A 151 -10.41 -15.47 8.21
N LYS A 152 -11.30 -15.32 9.21
CA LYS A 152 -12.17 -14.15 9.30
C LYS A 152 -11.42 -12.86 9.63
N LEU A 153 -10.42 -12.91 10.52
CA LEU A 153 -9.59 -11.76 10.87
C LEU A 153 -8.77 -11.28 9.67
N THR A 154 -8.11 -12.22 8.98
CA THR A 154 -7.35 -11.92 7.76
C THR A 154 -8.23 -11.34 6.65
N LEU A 155 -9.42 -11.91 6.41
CA LEU A 155 -10.36 -11.38 5.41
C LEU A 155 -10.91 -10.00 5.78
N ASN A 156 -11.28 -9.76 7.04
CA ASN A 156 -11.80 -8.46 7.47
C ASN A 156 -10.75 -7.34 7.30
N ARG A 157 -9.46 -7.64 7.54
CA ARG A 157 -8.37 -6.67 7.36
C ARG A 157 -7.98 -6.44 5.90
N MET A 158 -8.30 -7.35 4.99
CA MET A 158 -8.12 -7.10 3.54
C MET A 158 -9.35 -6.43 2.92
N SER A 159 -10.55 -6.68 3.48
CA SER A 159 -11.83 -6.23 2.91
C SER A 159 -12.13 -4.74 3.07
N TRP A 160 -11.53 -4.02 4.03
CA TRP A 160 -11.94 -2.64 4.35
C TRP A 160 -11.63 -1.60 3.24
N ARG A 161 -11.12 -2.01 2.07
CA ARG A 161 -10.77 -1.10 0.96
C ARG A 161 -11.32 -1.43 -0.42
N VAL A 162 -12.19 -2.43 -0.60
CA VAL A 162 -12.83 -2.65 -1.93
C VAL A 162 -13.92 -1.60 -2.22
N SER A 163 -14.23 -0.69 -1.29
CA SER A 163 -15.37 0.25 -1.38
C SER A 163 -14.99 1.74 -1.49
N LEU A 164 -13.77 2.10 -1.89
CA LEU A 164 -13.34 3.47 -2.18
C LEU A 164 -12.66 3.53 -3.55
#